data_AF-A0A8B9GYH4-F1
#
_entry.id   AF-A0A8B9GYH4-F1
#
_cell.length_a   1.000
_cell.length_b   1.000
_cell.length_c   1.000
_cell.angle_alpha   90.00
_cell.angle_beta   90.00
_cell.angle_gamma   90.00
#
_symmetry.space_group_name_H-M   'P 1'
#
loop_
_entity.id
_entity.type
_entity.pdbx_description
1 polymer ?
#
loop_
_entity_poly.entity_id
_entity_poly.type
_entity_poly.pdbx_seq_one_letter_code
_entity_poly.pdbx_strand_id
1 'polypeptide(L)'
;MAPFPDEVDVFTGPHWRMKQLVGLYCDKLSKTNFSNNNDFRAFLQTLCATFKVFKIHEQIENEYIIDLLQQRSRTIYNVHSDNKLSEMLLLFEKGLRNVKVRTVKNQPY
;
A
#
# COMPACT_ATOMS: atom_id res chain seq x y z
N MET A 1 -15.09 -25.78 7.05
CA MET A 1 -13.86 -26.38 6.48
C MET A 1 -12.75 -26.23 7.50
N ALA A 2 -11.95 -27.27 7.72
CA ALA A 2 -10.69 -27.12 8.43
C ALA A 2 -9.76 -26.20 7.61
N PRO A 3 -8.87 -25.42 8.24
CA PRO A 3 -7.87 -24.65 7.50
C PRO A 3 -6.99 -25.58 6.67
N PHE A 4 -6.47 -25.07 5.55
CA PHE A 4 -5.46 -25.77 4.78
C PHE A 4 -4.18 -25.92 5.62
N PRO A 5 -3.37 -26.98 5.41
CA PRO A 5 -2.08 -27.12 6.07
C PRO A 5 -1.15 -25.93 5.79
N ASP A 6 -0.38 -25.51 6.79
CA ASP A 6 0.49 -24.33 6.72
C ASP A 6 1.50 -24.43 5.56
N GLU A 7 2.01 -25.62 5.27
CA GLU A 7 3.01 -25.86 4.23
C GLU A 7 2.51 -25.65 2.80
N VAL A 8 1.19 -25.60 2.59
CA VAL A 8 0.57 -25.32 1.28
C VAL A 8 -0.21 -24.00 1.25
N ASP A 9 -0.25 -23.27 2.36
CA ASP A 9 -0.91 -21.97 2.43
C ASP A 9 0.00 -20.85 1.92
N VAL A 10 -0.22 -20.47 0.67
CA VAL A 10 0.55 -19.42 -0.02
C VAL A 10 0.07 -18.00 0.28
N PHE A 11 -1.02 -17.81 1.04
CA PHE A 11 -1.67 -16.50 1.23
C PHE A 11 -1.61 -15.99 2.67
N THR A 12 -1.76 -16.85 3.68
CA THR A 12 -1.93 -16.41 5.08
C THR A 12 -0.74 -15.58 5.59
N GLY A 13 0.49 -16.03 5.34
CA GLY A 13 1.70 -15.30 5.75
C GLY A 13 1.81 -13.91 5.10
N PRO A 14 1.81 -13.81 3.75
CA PRO A 14 1.81 -12.53 3.05
C PRO A 14 0.66 -11.60 3.46
N HIS A 15 -0.57 -12.12 3.55
CA HIS A 15 -1.75 -11.30 3.87
C HIS A 15 -1.78 -10.86 5.33
N TRP A 16 -1.19 -11.63 6.26
CA TRP A 16 -0.97 -11.16 7.63
C TRP A 16 -0.10 -9.89 7.63
N ARG A 17 1.00 -9.89 6.86
CA ARG A 17 1.86 -8.70 6.73
C ARG A 17 1.13 -7.54 6.06
N MET A 18 0.31 -7.80 5.03
CA MET A 18 -0.48 -6.75 4.38
C MET A 18 -1.48 -6.11 5.35
N LYS A 19 -2.23 -6.93 6.11
CA LYS A 19 -3.17 -6.46 7.15
C LYS A 19 -2.46 -5.68 8.26
N GLN A 20 -1.27 -6.13 8.67
CA GLN A 20 -0.46 -5.40 9.64
C GLN A 20 -0.09 -4.00 9.13
N LEU A 21 0.34 -3.89 7.86
CA LEU A 21 0.64 -2.61 7.23
C LEU A 21 -0.59 -1.71 7.11
N VAL A 22 -1.76 -2.28 6.81
CA VAL A 22 -3.06 -1.57 6.86
C VAL A 22 -3.30 -0.96 8.24
N GLY A 23 -3.18 -1.77 9.29
CA GLY A 23 -3.33 -1.29 10.66
C GLY A 23 -2.36 -0.15 11.00
N LEU A 24 -1.09 -0.28 10.60
CA LEU A 24 -0.06 0.73 10.86
C LEU A 24 -0.35 2.08 10.19
N TYR A 25 -0.73 2.10 8.90
CA TYR A 25 -1.02 3.38 8.26
C TYR A 25 -2.37 3.95 8.71
N CYS A 26 -3.36 3.12 9.08
CA CYS A 26 -4.62 3.59 9.66
C CYS A 26 -4.40 4.28 11.02
N ASP A 27 -3.56 3.68 11.88
CA ASP A 27 -3.17 4.29 13.15
C ASP A 27 -2.38 5.59 12.94
N LYS A 28 -1.47 5.62 11.96
CA LYS A 28 -0.73 6.83 11.65
C LYS A 28 -1.63 7.93 11.08
N LEU A 29 -2.61 7.57 10.25
CA LEU A 29 -3.61 8.51 9.70
C LEU A 29 -4.38 9.21 10.81
N SER A 30 -4.86 8.47 11.82
CA SER A 30 -5.66 9.04 12.93
C SER A 30 -4.86 9.97 13.85
N LYS A 31 -3.52 9.85 13.86
CA LYS A 31 -2.61 10.61 14.73
C LYS A 31 -1.83 11.71 14.01
N THR A 32 -1.90 11.78 12.68
CA THR A 32 -1.12 12.75 11.89
C THR A 32 -1.70 14.15 12.04
N ASN A 33 -0.86 15.11 12.46
CA ASN A 33 -1.23 16.53 12.40
C ASN A 33 -1.05 17.07 10.98
N PHE A 34 -2.14 17.14 10.22
CA PHE A 34 -2.13 17.63 8.84
C PHE A 34 -1.82 19.14 8.69
N SER A 35 -1.86 19.92 9.77
CA SER A 35 -1.39 21.31 9.76
C SER A 35 0.12 21.42 9.93
N ASN A 36 0.79 20.37 10.43
CA ASN A 36 2.24 20.30 10.52
C ASN A 36 2.82 19.66 9.24
N ASN A 37 3.59 20.44 8.48
CA ASN A 37 4.16 19.97 7.22
C ASN A 37 5.11 18.77 7.39
N ASN A 38 5.84 18.68 8.49
CA ASN A 38 6.74 17.54 8.74
C ASN A 38 5.93 16.27 8.98
N ASP A 39 4.88 16.34 9.81
CA ASP A 39 4.00 15.20 10.09
C ASP A 39 3.27 14.74 8.82
N PHE A 40 2.75 15.70 8.03
CA PHE A 40 2.13 15.42 6.73
C PHE A 40 3.08 14.68 5.78
N ARG A 41 4.31 15.18 5.60
CA ARG A 41 5.30 14.57 4.72
C ARG A 41 5.73 13.19 5.23
N ALA A 42 5.93 13.04 6.53
CA ALA A 42 6.27 11.77 7.16
C ALA A 42 5.14 10.74 6.99
N PHE A 43 3.89 11.17 7.01
CA PHE A 43 2.74 10.30 6.73
C PHE A 43 2.71 9.86 5.26
N LEU A 44 2.85 10.80 4.31
CA LEU A 44 2.89 10.46 2.88
C LEU A 44 4.07 9.53 2.53
N GLN A 45 5.25 9.72 3.12
CA GLN A 45 6.38 8.80 2.94
C GLN A 45 6.06 7.39 3.43
N THR A 46 5.37 7.26 4.58
CA THR A 46 4.89 5.96 5.07
C THR A 46 3.90 5.31 4.10
N LEU A 47 2.97 6.08 3.54
CA LEU A 47 2.03 5.57 2.54
C LEU A 47 2.76 5.11 1.28
N CYS A 48 3.71 5.90 0.75
CA CYS A 48 4.53 5.50 -0.40
C CYS A 48 5.29 4.19 -0.14
N ALA A 49 5.96 4.06 1.02
CA ALA A 49 6.69 2.85 1.37
C ALA A 49 5.75 1.64 1.49
N THR A 50 4.60 1.82 2.13
CA THR A 50 3.62 0.74 2.33
C THR A 50 2.99 0.27 1.02
N PHE A 51 2.57 1.19 0.16
CA PHE A 51 1.94 0.84 -1.12
C PHE A 51 2.94 0.26 -2.12
N LYS A 52 4.24 0.55 -2.00
CA LYS A 52 5.29 -0.19 -2.72
C LYS A 52 5.34 -1.66 -2.29
N VAL A 53 5.20 -1.95 -1.00
CA VAL A 53 5.13 -3.34 -0.51
C VAL A 53 3.87 -4.04 -1.04
N PHE A 54 2.72 -3.36 -1.05
CA PHE A 54 1.49 -3.91 -1.66
C PHE A 54 1.69 -4.23 -3.14
N LYS A 55 2.37 -3.34 -3.88
CA LYS A 55 2.64 -3.57 -5.30
C LYS A 55 3.56 -4.77 -5.53
N ILE A 56 4.61 -4.91 -4.72
CA ILE A 56 5.52 -6.07 -4.79
C ILE A 56 4.76 -7.35 -4.43
N HIS A 57 3.89 -7.31 -3.42
CA HIS A 57 3.06 -8.44 -3.02
C HIS A 57 2.19 -8.93 -4.19
N GLU A 58 1.47 -8.03 -4.87
CA GLU A 58 0.67 -8.40 -6.05
C GLU A 58 1.53 -8.92 -7.20
N GLN A 59 2.73 -8.37 -7.41
CA GLN A 59 3.66 -8.86 -8.43
C GLN A 59 4.11 -10.30 -8.15
N ILE A 60 4.44 -10.61 -6.90
CA ILE A 60 4.82 -11.97 -6.49
C ILE A 60 3.65 -12.93 -6.65
N GLU A 61 2.44 -12.55 -6.22
CA GLU A 61 1.26 -13.41 -6.39
C GLU A 61 0.98 -13.68 -7.87
N ASN A 62 1.07 -12.67 -8.73
CA ASN A 62 0.89 -12.83 -10.17
C ASN A 62 1.90 -13.80 -10.76
N GLU A 63 3.20 -13.56 -10.56
CA GLU A 63 4.28 -14.31 -11.20
C GLU A 63 4.38 -15.76 -10.70
N TYR A 64 4.18 -15.99 -9.39
CA TYR A 64 4.47 -17.29 -8.77
C TYR A 64 3.23 -18.12 -8.43
N ILE A 65 2.03 -17.54 -8.43
CA ILE A 65 0.80 -18.25 -8.05
C ILE A 65 -0.22 -18.19 -9.19
N ILE A 66 -0.64 -16.98 -9.58
CA ILE A 66 -1.77 -16.80 -10.48
C ILE A 66 -1.43 -17.25 -11.91
N ASP A 67 -0.25 -16.90 -12.45
CA ASP A 67 0.13 -17.29 -13.81
C ASP A 67 0.21 -18.82 -13.97
N LEU A 68 0.81 -19.52 -13.00
CA LEU A 68 0.86 -20.99 -12.98
C LEU A 68 -0.53 -21.60 -12.85
N LEU A 69 -1.38 -21.01 -11.99
CA LEU A 69 -2.74 -21.49 -11.80
C LEU A 69 -3.59 -21.27 -13.06
N GLN A 70 -3.44 -20.15 -13.76
CA GLN A 70 -4.10 -19.88 -15.05
C GLN A 70 -3.68 -20.90 -16.11
N GLN A 71 -2.38 -21.13 -16.27
CA GLN A 71 -1.84 -22.10 -17.24
C GLN A 71 -2.41 -23.52 -17.02
N ARG A 72 -2.53 -23.95 -15.76
CA ARG A 72 -3.00 -25.29 -15.40
C ARG A 72 -4.52 -25.43 -15.46
N SER A 73 -5.25 -24.45 -14.95
CA SER A 73 -6.71 -24.51 -14.82
C SER A 73 -7.45 -24.18 -16.11
N ARG A 74 -6.87 -23.36 -17.00
CA ARG A 74 -7.47 -22.87 -18.26
C ARG A 74 -8.87 -22.26 -18.11
N THR A 75 -9.22 -21.84 -16.89
CA THR A 75 -10.57 -21.34 -16.53
C THR A 75 -10.53 -20.01 -15.79
N ILE A 76 -9.33 -19.49 -15.52
CA ILE A 76 -9.11 -18.26 -14.78
C ILE A 76 -8.89 -17.12 -15.77
N TYR A 77 -9.85 -16.20 -15.80
CA TYR A 77 -9.77 -14.95 -16.58
C TYR A 77 -9.86 -13.77 -15.61
N ASN A 78 -8.92 -12.83 -15.67
CA ASN A 78 -8.92 -11.54 -14.95
C ASN A 78 -9.12 -11.63 -13.41
N VAL A 79 -8.34 -12.45 -12.72
CA VAL A 79 -8.60 -12.71 -11.27
C VAL A 79 -7.73 -11.85 -10.33
N HIS A 80 -6.69 -11.20 -10.84
CA HIS A 80 -5.83 -10.30 -10.07
C HIS A 80 -5.64 -8.98 -10.83
N SER A 81 -6.36 -7.93 -10.44
CA SER A 81 -6.20 -6.58 -10.98
C SER A 81 -5.13 -5.81 -10.21
N ASP A 82 -4.38 -4.91 -10.86
CA ASP A 82 -3.68 -3.82 -10.15
C ASP A 82 -4.75 -3.10 -9.33
N ASN A 83 -4.71 -3.23 -8.00
CA ASN A 83 -5.72 -2.70 -7.07
C ASN A 83 -5.65 -1.16 -6.96
N LYS A 84 -5.47 -0.49 -8.10
CA LYS A 84 -5.21 0.95 -8.25
C LYS A 84 -3.99 1.38 -7.43
N LEU A 85 -3.06 0.47 -7.14
CA LEU A 85 -1.88 0.75 -6.32
C LEU A 85 -0.99 1.78 -7.00
N SER A 86 -0.88 1.67 -8.32
CA SER A 86 -0.16 2.64 -9.14
C SER A 86 -0.79 4.05 -9.06
N GLU A 87 -2.13 4.15 -9.09
CA GLU A 87 -2.84 5.43 -8.93
C GLU A 87 -2.63 6.04 -7.54
N MET A 88 -2.68 5.20 -6.50
CA MET A 88 -2.46 5.64 -5.12
C MET A 88 -1.03 6.14 -4.90
N LEU A 89 -0.02 5.44 -5.43
CA LEU A 89 1.37 5.91 -5.39
C LEU A 89 1.53 7.27 -6.08
N LEU A 90 0.95 7.44 -7.27
CA LEU A 90 0.97 8.73 -7.98
C LEU A 90 0.33 9.85 -7.16
N LEU A 91 -0.78 9.57 -6.47
CA LEU A 91 -1.44 10.52 -5.57
C LEU A 91 -0.52 10.96 -4.43
N PHE A 92 0.14 10.02 -3.75
CA PHE A 92 1.03 10.33 -2.62
C PHE A 92 2.25 11.12 -3.06
N GLU A 93 2.87 10.73 -4.17
CA GLU A 93 3.99 11.46 -4.73
C GLU A 93 3.60 12.88 -5.18
N LYS A 94 2.41 13.05 -5.73
CA LYS A 94 1.87 14.38 -6.05
C LYS A 94 1.73 15.22 -4.78
N GLY A 95 1.26 14.64 -3.67
CA GLY A 95 1.22 15.30 -2.36
C GLY A 95 2.61 15.72 -1.87
N LEU A 96 3.62 14.86 -2.00
CA LEU A 96 4.99 15.14 -1.59
C LEU A 96 5.69 16.23 -2.42
N ARG A 97 5.33 16.35 -3.72
CA ARG A 97 5.89 17.36 -4.64
C ARG A 97 5.18 18.71 -4.56
N ASN A 98 3.86 18.72 -4.43
CA ASN A 98 3.06 19.90 -4.75
C ASN A 98 2.51 20.67 -3.55
N VAL A 99 2.52 20.10 -2.34
CA VAL A 99 2.08 20.83 -1.14
C VAL A 99 3.18 21.80 -0.71
N LYS A 100 2.98 23.09 -1.06
CA LYS A 100 3.89 24.18 -0.69
C LYS A 100 3.88 24.40 0.82
N VAL A 101 5.07 24.55 1.40
CA VAL A 101 5.25 25.02 2.78
C VAL A 101 4.63 26.40 2.89
N ARG A 102 3.54 26.54 3.66
CA ARG A 102 3.08 27.87 4.10
C ARG A 102 4.08 28.37 5.12
N THR A 103 5.10 29.11 4.68
CA THR A 103 5.87 29.98 5.56
C THR A 103 4.94 31.11 5.98
N VAL A 104 4.49 31.09 7.23
CA VAL A 104 3.88 32.27 7.86
C VAL A 104 4.98 33.33 7.88
N LYS A 105 4.90 34.30 6.97
CA LYS A 105 5.72 35.51 7.06
C LYS A 105 5.14 36.30 8.22
N ASN A 106 5.82 36.31 9.37
CA ASN A 106 5.55 37.28 10.43
C ASN A 106 5.78 38.69 9.83
N GLN A 107 4.71 39.41 9.54
CA GLN A 107 4.77 40.86 9.35
C GLN A 107 4.66 41.51 10.74
N PRO A 108 5.66 42.28 11.19
CA PRO A 108 5.49 43.10 12.38
C PRO A 108 4.56 44.28 12.04
N TYR A 109 3.65 44.58 12.95
CA TYR A 109 2.93 45.86 13.03
C TYR A 109 3.87 46.93 13.58
#